data_AF-A0A936VC07-F1
#
_entry.id   AF-A0A936VC07-F1
#
_cell.length_a   1.000
_cell.length_b   1.000
_cell.length_c   1.000
_cell.angle_alpha   90.00
_cell.angle_beta   90.00
_cell.angle_gamma   90.00
#
_symmetry.space_group_name_H-M   'P 1'
#
loop_
_entity.id
_entity.type
_entity.pdbx_description
1 polymer ?
#
loop_
_entity_poly.entity_id
_entity_poly.type
_entity_poly.pdbx_seq_one_letter_code
_entity_poly.pdbx_strand_id
1 'polypeptide(L)'
;MEYLAASGFSFGIPALAGRVLGQDDIFGIRANIILAIKRFEPRIDPESVDVKIANSIGDARVNVLVIQISGRLWFKPSAIGFQVRTLMDLDRGDFRIDTSGTSERGE
;
A
#
# COMPACT_ATOMS: atom_id res chain seq x y z
N MET A 1 15.60 -21.91 15.20
CA MET A 1 15.98 -21.09 14.03
C MET A 1 14.74 -20.33 13.57
N GLU A 2 14.27 -19.35 14.34
CA GLU A 2 12.96 -18.73 14.09
C GLU A 2 12.95 -17.28 14.60
N TYR A 3 13.69 -16.40 13.92
CA TYR A 3 13.71 -14.96 14.21
C TYR A 3 13.58 -14.10 12.94
N LEU A 4 13.54 -14.70 11.75
CA LEU A 4 13.54 -13.98 10.47
C LEU A 4 12.14 -13.61 9.95
N ALA A 5 11.06 -14.19 10.50
CA ALA A 5 9.69 -13.90 10.05
C ALA A 5 9.14 -12.53 10.52
N ALA A 6 9.91 -11.81 11.36
CA ALA A 6 9.54 -10.51 11.92
C ALA A 6 10.40 -9.35 11.38
N SER A 7 11.37 -9.60 10.50
CA SER A 7 12.02 -8.51 9.77
C SER A 7 11.12 -8.12 8.60
N GLY A 8 10.98 -6.82 8.32
CA GLY A 8 10.18 -6.31 7.19
C GLY A 8 10.67 -6.75 5.80
N PHE A 9 11.54 -7.76 5.73
CA PHE A 9 12.17 -8.32 4.55
C PHE A 9 11.33 -9.41 3.86
N SER A 10 10.34 -9.99 4.53
CA SER A 10 9.45 -11.00 3.93
C SER A 10 8.08 -10.42 3.51
N PHE A 11 8.04 -9.13 3.17
CA PHE A 11 6.89 -8.52 2.52
C PHE A 11 7.24 -8.17 1.08
N GLY A 12 6.48 -8.75 0.18
CA GLY A 12 6.55 -8.47 -1.24
C GLY A 12 5.17 -8.65 -1.83
N ILE A 13 4.83 -7.82 -2.80
CA ILE A 13 3.76 -8.16 -3.71
C ILE A 13 4.29 -9.34 -4.56
N PRO A 14 3.60 -10.50 -4.63
CA PRO A 14 4.12 -11.66 -5.35
C PRO A 14 4.53 -11.23 -6.75
N ALA A 15 5.69 -11.69 -7.27
CA ALA A 15 6.26 -11.24 -8.54
C ALA A 15 5.16 -10.82 -9.54
N LEU A 16 4.93 -9.51 -9.63
CA LEU A 16 3.84 -8.96 -10.43
C LEU A 16 4.29 -8.65 -11.85
N ALA A 17 5.61 -8.72 -12.08
CA ALA A 17 6.24 -8.48 -13.36
C ALA A 17 5.73 -9.50 -14.40
N GLY A 18 5.15 -9.01 -15.49
CA GLY A 18 4.79 -9.83 -16.65
C GLY A 18 3.49 -10.64 -16.51
N ARG A 19 2.64 -10.39 -15.51
CA ARG A 19 1.28 -10.98 -15.45
C ARG A 19 0.19 -9.93 -15.63
N VAL A 20 -0.90 -10.35 -16.26
CA VAL A 20 -2.18 -9.62 -16.17
C VAL A 20 -2.78 -9.94 -14.81
N LEU A 21 -2.94 -8.92 -13.95
CA LEU A 21 -3.55 -9.10 -12.64
C LEU A 21 -5.06 -9.26 -12.76
N GLY A 22 -5.58 -10.37 -12.24
CA GLY A 22 -7.01 -10.58 -12.08
C GLY A 22 -7.56 -9.87 -10.84
N GLN A 23 -8.88 -9.93 -10.67
CA GLN A 23 -9.52 -9.41 -9.46
C GLN A 23 -9.04 -10.16 -8.21
N ASP A 24 -8.85 -11.48 -8.28
CA ASP A 24 -8.39 -12.30 -7.15
C ASP A 24 -6.98 -11.92 -6.69
N ASP A 25 -6.09 -11.61 -7.63
CA ASP A 25 -4.76 -11.09 -7.31
C ASP A 25 -4.87 -9.75 -6.55
N ILE A 26 -5.73 -8.84 -7.02
CA ILE A 26 -5.95 -7.53 -6.38
C ILE A 26 -6.47 -7.71 -4.95
N PHE A 27 -7.41 -8.62 -4.72
CA PHE A 27 -7.91 -8.91 -3.38
C PHE A 27 -6.81 -9.47 -2.47
N GLY A 28 -5.99 -10.40 -2.98
CA GLY A 28 -4.86 -10.96 -2.24
C GLY A 28 -3.82 -9.89 -1.87
N ILE A 29 -3.47 -9.01 -2.81
CA ILE A 29 -2.54 -7.89 -2.57
C ILE A 29 -3.09 -6.94 -1.51
N ARG A 30 -4.36 -6.54 -1.63
CA ARG A 30 -5.02 -5.68 -0.65
C ARG A 30 -4.98 -6.28 0.76
N ALA A 31 -5.35 -7.55 0.90
CA ALA A 31 -5.36 -8.25 2.17
C ALA A 31 -3.95 -8.32 2.79
N ASN A 32 -2.94 -8.62 1.98
CA ASN A 32 -1.54 -8.67 2.43
C ASN A 32 -1.03 -7.31 2.90
N ILE A 33 -1.34 -6.21 2.20
CA ILE A 33 -0.96 -4.85 2.62
C ILE A 33 -1.60 -4.49 3.96
N ILE A 34 -2.91 -4.75 4.13
CA ILE A 34 -3.61 -4.48 5.39
C ILE A 34 -2.97 -5.28 6.54
N LEU A 35 -2.70 -6.56 6.32
CA LEU A 35 -2.06 -7.42 7.32
C LEU A 35 -0.65 -6.92 7.67
N ALA A 36 0.11 -6.45 6.67
CA ALA A 36 1.43 -5.85 6.87
C ALA A 36 1.36 -4.63 7.79
N ILE A 37 0.49 -3.68 7.46
CA ILE A 37 0.32 -2.44 8.22
C ILE A 37 -0.07 -2.74 9.66
N LYS A 38 -1.06 -3.63 9.86
CA LYS A 38 -1.50 -4.03 11.21
C LYS A 38 -0.39 -4.68 12.04
N ARG A 39 0.54 -5.39 11.41
CA ARG A 39 1.64 -6.11 12.10
C ARG A 39 2.88 -5.25 12.34
N PHE A 40 3.23 -4.40 11.39
CA PHE A 40 4.55 -3.75 11.36
C PHE A 40 4.51 -2.23 11.54
N GLU A 41 3.34 -1.58 11.42
CA GLU A 41 3.20 -0.15 11.69
C GLU A 41 2.27 0.07 12.87
N PRO A 42 2.75 -0.20 14.10
CA PRO A 42 1.92 -0.07 15.30
C PRO A 42 1.43 1.36 15.51
N ARG A 43 2.04 2.38 14.90
CA ARG A 43 1.66 3.81 14.97
C ARG A 43 0.41 4.17 14.16
N ILE A 44 -0.11 3.26 13.36
CA ILE A 44 -1.35 3.45 12.59
C ILE A 44 -2.51 2.79 13.34
N ASP A 45 -3.64 3.48 13.45
CA ASP A 45 -4.89 2.90 13.98
C ASP A 45 -5.37 1.79 13.04
N PRO A 46 -5.37 0.50 13.47
CA PRO A 46 -5.63 -0.64 12.59
C PRO A 46 -7.06 -0.66 12.03
N GLU A 47 -8.01 -0.01 12.70
CA GLU A 47 -9.41 0.09 12.24
C GLU A 47 -9.60 1.26 11.28
N SER A 48 -8.61 2.16 11.16
CA SER A 48 -8.63 3.28 10.22
C SER A 48 -8.06 2.95 8.84
N VAL A 49 -7.38 1.82 8.68
CA VAL A 49 -6.64 1.48 7.47
C VAL A 49 -7.58 1.13 6.32
N ASP A 50 -7.50 1.89 5.22
CA ASP A 50 -8.14 1.58 3.95
C ASP A 50 -7.09 1.50 2.83
N VAL A 51 -7.21 0.49 1.98
CA VAL A 51 -6.27 0.21 0.88
C VAL A 51 -7.05 0.07 -0.41
N LYS A 52 -6.99 1.07 -1.29
CA LYS A 52 -7.60 1.01 -2.61
C LYS A 52 -6.56 0.64 -3.64
N ILE A 53 -6.92 -0.25 -4.55
CA ILE A 53 -6.05 -0.69 -5.65
C ILE A 53 -6.83 -0.52 -6.94
N ALA A 54 -6.22 0.16 -7.90
CA ALA A 54 -6.76 0.32 -9.24
C ALA A 54 -5.70 -0.10 -10.26
N ASN A 55 -6.11 -0.84 -11.29
CA ASN A 55 -5.31 -1.04 -12.47
C ASN A 55 -5.62 0.09 -13.46
N SER A 56 -4.59 0.81 -13.92
CA SER A 56 -4.76 1.71 -15.05
C SER A 56 -4.40 0.94 -16.32
N ILE A 57 -5.40 0.32 -16.95
CA ILE A 57 -5.28 -0.18 -18.32
C ILE A 57 -5.78 0.96 -19.22
N GLY A 58 -5.00 2.04 -19.31
CA GLY A 58 -5.30 3.19 -20.19
C GLY A 58 -4.64 3.07 -21.56
N ASP A 59 -5.03 3.94 -22.51
CA ASP A 59 -4.60 3.98 -23.93
C ASP A 59 -3.07 3.98 -24.16
N ALA A 60 -2.29 4.36 -23.14
CA ALA A 60 -0.84 4.20 -23.15
C ALA A 60 -0.49 2.86 -22.50
N ARG A 61 0.12 1.96 -23.28
CA ARG A 61 0.59 0.58 -22.98
C ARG A 61 1.51 0.46 -21.75
N VAL A 62 1.08 0.92 -20.59
CA VAL A 62 1.83 0.85 -19.34
C VAL A 62 0.95 0.11 -18.34
N ASN A 63 1.36 -1.10 -17.97
CA ASN A 63 0.65 -1.91 -17.00
C ASN A 63 0.94 -1.35 -15.60
N VAL A 64 0.21 -0.32 -15.15
CA VAL A 64 0.47 0.34 -13.86
C VAL A 64 -0.58 -0.05 -12.81
N LEU A 65 -0.09 -0.51 -11.66
CA LEU A 65 -0.89 -0.70 -10.45
C LEU A 65 -0.81 0.55 -9.59
N VAL A 66 -1.95 1.17 -9.32
CA VAL A 66 -2.06 2.31 -8.41
C VAL A 66 -2.62 1.81 -7.09
N ILE A 67 -1.82 1.93 -6.04
CA ILE A 67 -2.17 1.56 -4.67
C ILE A 67 -2.31 2.85 -3.87
N GLN A 68 -3.43 3.01 -3.17
CA GLN A 68 -3.67 4.13 -2.27
C GLN A 68 -3.94 3.60 -0.88
N ILE A 69 -3.09 3.99 0.08
CA ILE A 69 -3.19 3.59 1.48
C ILE A 69 -3.59 4.84 2.27
N SER A 70 -4.64 4.70 3.07
CA SER A 70 -5.12 5.76 3.95
C SER A 70 -5.33 5.24 5.36
N GLY A 71 -5.22 6.14 6.33
CA GLY A 71 -5.46 5.81 7.73
C GLY A 71 -5.24 6.99 8.65
N ARG A 72 -5.20 6.71 9.95
CA ARG A 72 -4.90 7.66 11.00
C ARG A 72 -3.71 7.19 11.81
N LEU A 73 -2.77 8.09 12.06
CA LEU A 73 -1.73 7.92 13.06
C LEU A 73 -2.29 8.33 14.42
N TRP A 74 -2.13 7.47 15.43
CA TRP A 74 -2.57 7.76 16.79
C TRP A 74 -1.44 8.48 17.52
N PHE A 75 -1.48 9.81 17.52
CA PHE A 75 -0.61 10.67 18.31
C PHE A 75 -1.41 11.35 19.43
N LYS A 76 -0.75 11.62 20.56
CA LYS A 76 -1.27 12.52 21.60
C LYS A 76 -0.79 13.93 21.27
N PRO A 77 -1.66 14.97 21.33
CA PRO A 77 -3.05 14.96 21.79
C PRO A 77 -4.12 14.66 20.70
N SER A 78 -3.77 14.61 19.41
CA SER A 78 -4.73 14.41 18.31
C SER A 78 -4.24 13.42 17.24
N ALA A 79 -5.18 12.64 16.70
CA ALA A 79 -4.91 11.71 15.60
C ALA A 79 -4.70 12.47 14.28
N ILE A 80 -3.71 12.06 13.49
CA ILE A 80 -3.37 12.70 12.21
C ILE A 80 -3.78 11.76 11.08
N GLY A 81 -4.64 12.23 10.17
CA GLY A 81 -4.98 11.48 8.95
C GLY A 81 -3.82 11.49 7.96
N PHE A 82 -3.61 10.38 7.25
CA PHE A 82 -2.64 10.30 6.17
C PHE A 82 -3.21 9.59 4.95
N GLN A 83 -2.61 9.89 3.79
CA GLN A 83 -2.82 9.16 2.56
C GLN A 83 -1.53 9.11 1.76
N VAL A 84 -1.17 7.92 1.29
CA VAL A 84 -0.01 7.67 0.45
C VAL A 84 -0.47 6.97 -0.81
N ARG A 85 0.05 7.40 -1.96
CA ARG A 85 -0.19 6.75 -3.25
C ARG A 85 1.10 6.11 -3.72
N THR A 86 1.04 4.86 -4.16
CA THR A 86 2.16 4.14 -4.78
C THR A 86 1.76 3.76 -6.19
N LEU A 87 2.60 4.05 -7.16
CA LEU A 87 2.48 3.61 -8.54
C LEU A 87 3.51 2.52 -8.78
N MET A 88 3.08 1.37 -9.27
CA MET A 88 3.95 0.26 -9.64
C MET A 88 3.83 0.01 -11.14
N ASP A 89 4.95 0.07 -11.85
CA ASP A 89 5.07 -0.39 -13.23
C ASP A 89 5.22 -1.92 -13.21
N LEU A 90 4.20 -2.64 -13.66
CA LEU A 90 4.15 -4.11 -13.69
C LEU A 90 4.90 -4.69 -14.89
N ASP A 91 5.35 -3.87 -15.84
CA ASP A 91 6.16 -4.33 -16.96
C ASP A 91 7.64 -4.35 -16.58
N ARG A 92 8.07 -3.40 -15.74
CA ARG A 92 9.46 -3.26 -15.26
C ARG A 92 9.69 -3.69 -13.81
N GLY A 93 8.62 -3.83 -13.02
CA GLY A 93 8.71 -4.06 -11.58
C GLY A 93 9.18 -2.83 -10.78
N ASP A 94 9.17 -1.64 -11.38
CA ASP A 94 9.58 -0.40 -10.74
C ASP A 94 8.45 0.17 -9.86
N PHE A 95 8.81 0.75 -8.71
CA PHE A 95 7.85 1.35 -7.77
C PHE A 95 8.17 2.82 -7.53
N ARG A 96 7.13 3.66 -7.50
CA ARG A 96 7.20 5.08 -7.16
C ARG A 96 6.20 5.40 -6.07
N ILE A 97 6.64 6.07 -5.02
CA ILE A 97 5.79 6.51 -3.91
C ILE A 97 5.56 8.01 -4.05
N ASP A 98 4.30 8.41 -3.97
CA ASP A 98 3.85 9.79 -3.91
C ASP A 98 3.21 10.05 -2.54
N THR A 99 3.87 10.92 -1.77
CA THR A 99 3.50 11.30 -0.40
C THR A 99 2.91 12.71 -0.32
N SER A 100 2.53 13.31 -1.45
CA SER A 100 2.04 14.70 -1.52
C SER A 100 0.70 14.98 -0.78
N GLY A 101 0.14 13.99 -0.08
CA GLY A 101 -1.18 14.04 0.57
C GLY A 101 -1.23 14.53 2.03
N THR A 102 -0.20 15.20 2.56
CA THR A 102 -0.29 15.77 3.93
C THR A 102 -1.03 17.10 3.90
N SER A 103 -2.37 17.06 3.88
CA SER A 103 -3.18 18.25 4.16
C SER A 103 -3.28 18.44 5.67
N GLU A 104 -2.41 19.28 6.19
CA GLU A 104 -2.66 19.99 7.44
C GLU A 104 -3.90 20.87 7.26
N ARG A 105 -5.04 20.44 7.79
CA ARG A 105 -6.18 21.33 8.07
C ARG A 105 -6.74 20.96 9.44
N GLY A 106 -6.04 21.42 10.46
CA GLY A 106 -6.59 21.66 11.78
C GLY A 106 -6.76 23.18 11.94
N GLU A 107 -7.99 23.65 11.76
CA GLU A 107 -8.53 24.81 12.47
C GLU A 107 -9.63 24.28 13.40
#